data_AF-A0A836KZF1-F1
#
_entry.id   AF-A0A836KZF1-F1
#
_cell.length_a   1.000
_cell.length_b   1.000
_cell.length_c   1.000
_cell.angle_alpha   90.00
_cell.angle_beta   90.00
_cell.angle_gamma   90.00
#
_symmetry.space_group_name_H-M   'P 1'
#
loop_
_entity.id
_entity.type
_entity.pdbx_description
1 polymer ?
#
loop_
_entity_poly.entity_id
_entity_poly.type
_entity_poly.pdbx_seq_one_letter_code
_entity_poly.pdbx_strand_id
1 'polypeptide(L)'
;MTSSSPSPPPQVEATPPSRGTIRFEDLGEPVQRLLRSLKGDVSDEDMALLEYVSVKDMAKIYSEMATDRHAEEIWKELRSALQARKEKIARREAELVEKQRALEMEQEAEAQRLRQQLEEEERERTAAELARHQRREDRRRRRAEKAAAAEEEAAAAAEEAAEEAAAAAEEAERQRKAEKKRKRREARARELQEEQDALAAERARHEAKKQQNSANQQKVWTDYVQNHPLEYGQSGSEDGARQRLPSFIEQKELKHTLNSPPVVSEKLLSRTYTPACGICGSRFDRPPREWNCPVCNRRNGSTVKVWQPDNDKGNCMMCKEPIGRWSRHHCRNCGRLVCANCSDKRAIIEVLGYETPVRVCYDCFRLRS
;
A
#
# COMPACT_ATOMS: atom_id res chain seq x y z
N MET A 1 2.75 -66.76 37.89
CA MET A 1 1.64 -65.81 37.70
C MET A 1 2.00 -64.92 36.52
N THR A 2 1.52 -65.30 35.35
CA THR A 2 1.78 -64.65 34.06
C THR A 2 0.79 -63.51 33.87
N SER A 3 1.25 -62.26 33.94
CA SER A 3 0.43 -61.07 33.72
C SER A 3 0.53 -60.63 32.25
N SER A 4 -0.50 -60.98 31.47
CA SER A 4 -0.70 -60.48 30.11
C SER A 4 -1.27 -59.05 30.17
N SER A 5 -0.52 -58.07 29.65
CA SER A 5 -1.03 -56.71 29.41
C SER A 5 -1.77 -56.64 28.06
N PRO A 6 -2.87 -55.89 27.95
CA PRO A 6 -3.64 -55.78 26.71
C PRO A 6 -2.98 -54.81 25.72
N SER A 7 -3.01 -55.16 24.44
CA SER A 7 -2.56 -54.32 23.32
C SER A 7 -3.49 -53.11 23.12
N PRO A 8 -2.94 -51.94 22.71
CA PRO A 8 -3.73 -50.76 22.42
C PRO A 8 -4.55 -50.94 21.12
N PRO A 9 -5.71 -50.28 21.00
CA PRO A 9 -6.55 -50.35 19.81
C PRO A 9 -5.87 -49.69 18.59
N PRO A 10 -6.19 -50.13 17.36
CA PRO A 10 -5.61 -49.57 16.14
C PRO A 10 -6.04 -48.12 15.98
N GLN A 11 -5.05 -47.24 15.87
CA GLN A 11 -5.22 -45.83 15.54
C GLN A 11 -5.77 -45.77 14.10
N VAL A 12 -7.01 -45.31 13.96
CA VAL A 12 -7.57 -44.99 12.65
C VAL A 12 -6.85 -43.73 12.16
N GLU A 13 -5.95 -43.89 11.19
CA GLU A 13 -5.28 -42.77 10.54
C GLU A 13 -6.34 -41.89 9.86
N ALA A 14 -6.65 -40.77 10.48
CA ALA A 14 -7.42 -39.71 9.84
C ALA A 14 -6.60 -39.19 8.65
N THR A 15 -7.15 -39.33 7.45
CA THR A 15 -6.60 -38.72 6.25
C THR A 15 -6.41 -37.22 6.50
N PRO A 16 -5.21 -36.66 6.25
CA PRO A 16 -4.99 -35.24 6.44
C PRO A 16 -5.92 -34.47 5.49
N PRO A 17 -6.60 -33.40 5.94
CA PRO A 17 -7.47 -32.62 5.08
C PRO A 17 -6.66 -32.08 3.89
N SER A 18 -7.22 -32.21 2.69
CA SER A 18 -6.66 -31.65 1.47
C SER A 18 -6.38 -30.17 1.66
N ARG A 19 -5.12 -29.81 1.50
CA ARG A 19 -4.60 -28.45 1.65
C ARG A 19 -5.37 -27.49 0.73
N GLY A 20 -6.15 -26.57 1.31
CA GLY A 20 -6.78 -25.45 0.59
C GLY A 20 -8.31 -25.41 0.50
N THR A 21 -9.03 -26.35 1.12
CA THR A 21 -10.50 -26.31 1.14
C THR A 21 -10.98 -25.77 2.48
N ILE A 22 -11.67 -24.62 2.47
CA ILE A 22 -12.34 -24.10 3.67
C ILE A 22 -13.34 -25.15 4.16
N ARG A 23 -13.38 -25.39 5.48
CA ARG A 23 -14.34 -26.32 6.05
C ARG A 23 -15.75 -25.73 5.94
N PHE A 24 -16.75 -26.58 5.75
CA PHE A 24 -18.13 -26.12 5.65
C PHE A 24 -18.57 -25.30 6.88
N GLU A 25 -18.12 -25.70 8.07
CA GLU A 25 -18.42 -25.00 9.33
C GLU A 25 -17.86 -23.57 9.40
N ASP A 26 -16.73 -23.33 8.72
CA ASP A 26 -16.03 -22.03 8.71
C ASP A 26 -16.62 -21.04 7.70
N LEU A 27 -17.59 -21.49 6.88
CA LEU A 27 -18.32 -20.63 5.95
C LEU A 27 -19.28 -19.71 6.71
N GLY A 28 -19.50 -18.51 6.19
CA GLY A 28 -20.55 -17.63 6.71
C GLY A 28 -21.94 -18.25 6.54
N GLU A 29 -22.85 -17.97 7.47
CA GLU A 29 -24.22 -18.51 7.47
C GLU A 29 -24.95 -18.36 6.12
N PRO A 30 -24.86 -17.22 5.39
CA PRO A 30 -25.52 -17.07 4.10
C PRO A 30 -25.01 -18.05 3.06
N VAL A 31 -23.70 -18.32 3.05
CA VAL A 31 -23.06 -19.26 2.12
C VAL A 31 -23.47 -20.70 2.47
N GLN A 32 -23.45 -21.05 3.76
CA GLN A 32 -23.91 -22.38 4.20
C GLN A 32 -25.38 -22.62 3.82
N ARG A 33 -26.23 -21.61 3.99
CA ARG A 33 -27.65 -21.67 3.65
C ARG A 33 -27.85 -21.84 2.15
N LEU A 34 -27.11 -21.08 1.33
CA LEU A 34 -27.11 -21.21 -0.12
C LEU A 34 -26.72 -22.63 -0.54
N LEU A 35 -25.61 -23.16 -0.02
CA LEU A 35 -25.13 -24.51 -0.35
C LEU A 35 -26.14 -25.60 0.03
N ARG A 36 -26.79 -25.50 1.21
CA ARG A 36 -27.87 -26.43 1.61
C ARG A 36 -29.10 -26.38 0.69
N SER A 37 -29.35 -25.24 0.05
CA SER A 37 -30.46 -25.07 -0.89
C SER A 37 -30.15 -25.56 -2.30
N LEU A 38 -28.89 -25.82 -2.64
CA LEU A 38 -28.49 -26.43 -3.90
C LEU A 38 -28.75 -27.95 -3.82
N LYS A 39 -29.54 -28.49 -4.75
CA LYS A 39 -29.90 -29.93 -4.82
C LYS A 39 -28.85 -30.80 -5.54
N GLY A 40 -27.65 -30.28 -5.80
CA GLY A 40 -26.62 -30.96 -6.60
C GLY A 40 -25.24 -30.98 -5.92
N ASP A 41 -24.38 -31.90 -6.36
CA ASP A 41 -23.03 -32.07 -5.84
C ASP A 41 -22.16 -30.86 -6.22
N VAL A 42 -21.83 -30.03 -5.22
CA VAL A 42 -20.85 -28.96 -5.33
C VAL A 42 -19.47 -29.61 -5.43
N SER A 43 -18.73 -29.33 -6.51
CA SER A 43 -17.44 -29.99 -6.74
C SER A 43 -16.36 -29.54 -5.75
N ASP A 44 -15.28 -30.30 -5.62
CA ASP A 44 -14.13 -29.91 -4.80
C ASP A 44 -13.50 -28.58 -5.30
N GLU A 45 -13.51 -28.36 -6.61
CA GLU A 45 -13.04 -27.10 -7.22
C GLU A 45 -13.93 -25.92 -6.83
N ASP A 46 -15.25 -26.15 -6.76
CA ASP A 46 -16.21 -25.16 -6.30
C ASP A 46 -16.04 -24.83 -4.82
N MET A 47 -15.78 -25.84 -3.99
CA MET A 47 -15.49 -25.65 -2.57
C MET A 47 -14.20 -24.85 -2.36
N ALA A 48 -13.18 -25.05 -3.21
CA ALA A 48 -11.96 -24.25 -3.17
C ALA A 48 -12.19 -22.78 -3.56
N LEU A 49 -13.17 -22.47 -4.42
CA LEU A 49 -13.51 -21.09 -4.76
C LEU A 49 -14.08 -20.31 -3.57
N LEU A 50 -14.69 -21.00 -2.61
CA LEU A 50 -15.31 -20.36 -1.46
C LEU A 50 -14.32 -19.59 -0.60
N GLU A 51 -13.02 -19.94 -0.58
CA GLU A 51 -11.98 -19.17 0.13
C GLU A 51 -11.99 -17.67 -0.28
N TYR A 52 -12.41 -17.38 -1.51
CA TYR A 52 -12.42 -16.01 -2.03
C TYR A 52 -13.68 -15.23 -1.67
N VAL A 53 -14.67 -15.81 -0.96
CA VAL A 53 -15.93 -15.13 -0.62
C VAL A 53 -15.67 -13.93 0.29
N SER A 54 -16.23 -12.79 -0.08
CA SER A 54 -16.17 -11.58 0.72
C SER A 54 -17.44 -11.39 1.53
N VAL A 55 -17.36 -10.57 2.58
CA VAL A 55 -18.51 -10.16 3.40
C VAL A 55 -19.63 -9.55 2.56
N LYS A 56 -19.28 -8.83 1.49
CA LYS A 56 -20.27 -8.24 0.58
C LYS A 56 -21.01 -9.31 -0.22
N ASP A 57 -20.32 -10.39 -0.60
CA ASP A 57 -20.98 -11.50 -1.28
C ASP A 57 -21.92 -12.21 -0.30
N MET A 58 -21.50 -12.41 0.96
CA MET A 58 -22.37 -12.98 2.00
C MET A 58 -23.61 -12.12 2.26
N ALA A 59 -23.46 -10.80 2.34
CA ALA A 59 -24.58 -9.87 2.46
C ALA A 59 -25.52 -9.94 1.25
N LYS A 60 -24.95 -9.98 0.03
CA LYS A 60 -25.72 -10.12 -1.21
C LYS A 60 -26.52 -11.43 -1.22
N ILE A 61 -25.90 -12.56 -0.88
CA ILE A 61 -26.56 -13.86 -0.77
C ILE A 61 -27.71 -13.78 0.22
N TYR A 62 -27.48 -13.22 1.41
CA TYR A 62 -28.51 -13.07 2.44
C TYR A 62 -29.73 -12.30 1.93
N SER A 63 -29.50 -11.16 1.26
CA SER A 63 -30.58 -10.34 0.69
C SER A 63 -31.30 -11.02 -0.48
N GLU A 64 -30.57 -11.69 -1.37
CA GLU A 64 -31.15 -12.33 -2.55
C GLU A 64 -31.93 -13.60 -2.18
N MET A 65 -31.49 -14.36 -1.18
CA MET A 65 -32.22 -15.53 -0.68
C MET A 65 -33.51 -15.16 0.07
N ALA A 66 -33.66 -13.90 0.49
CA ALA A 66 -34.90 -13.40 1.08
C ALA A 66 -35.96 -13.04 0.01
N THR A 67 -35.55 -12.92 -1.25
CA THR A 67 -36.45 -12.81 -2.40
C THR A 67 -36.65 -14.21 -3.01
N ASP A 68 -37.77 -14.52 -3.67
CA ASP A 68 -38.09 -15.84 -4.28
C ASP A 68 -37.16 -16.25 -5.46
N ARG A 69 -35.91 -15.78 -5.47
CA ARG A 69 -34.91 -16.07 -6.47
C ARG A 69 -34.30 -17.46 -6.23
N HIS A 70 -34.03 -18.18 -7.32
CA HIS A 70 -33.56 -19.55 -7.26
C HIS A 70 -32.09 -19.62 -6.79
N ALA A 71 -31.80 -20.51 -5.84
CA ALA A 71 -30.47 -20.71 -5.27
C ALA A 71 -29.38 -21.00 -6.34
N GLU A 72 -29.74 -21.69 -7.43
CA GLU A 72 -28.83 -22.00 -8.53
C GLU A 72 -28.33 -20.75 -9.27
N GLU A 73 -29.17 -19.72 -9.42
CA GLU A 73 -28.79 -18.46 -10.08
C GLU A 73 -27.85 -17.64 -9.20
N ILE A 74 -28.15 -17.55 -7.90
CA ILE A 74 -27.29 -16.90 -6.90
C ILE A 74 -25.91 -17.56 -6.90
N TRP A 75 -25.90 -18.90 -6.90
CA TRP A 75 -24.67 -19.69 -6.94
C TRP A 75 -23.86 -19.48 -8.22
N LYS A 76 -24.51 -19.45 -9.40
CA LYS A 76 -23.84 -19.22 -10.69
C LYS A 76 -23.15 -17.86 -10.75
N GLU A 77 -23.82 -16.81 -10.28
CA GLU A 77 -23.24 -15.46 -10.20
C GLU A 77 -22.07 -15.41 -9.21
N LEU A 78 -22.24 -16.01 -8.03
CA LEU A 78 -21.21 -16.09 -7.02
C LEU A 78 -19.97 -16.79 -7.58
N ARG A 79 -20.13 -18.00 -8.13
CA ARG A 79 -19.03 -18.78 -8.71
C ARG A 79 -18.23 -17.99 -9.75
N SER A 80 -18.92 -17.30 -10.67
CA SER A 80 -18.29 -16.43 -11.67
C SER A 80 -17.50 -15.29 -11.04
N ALA A 81 -18.06 -14.62 -10.02
CA ALA A 81 -17.38 -13.55 -9.29
C ALA A 81 -16.14 -14.06 -8.52
N LEU A 82 -16.23 -15.25 -7.92
CA LEU A 82 -15.13 -15.89 -7.19
C LEU A 82 -14.00 -16.30 -8.14
N GLN A 83 -14.32 -16.89 -9.30
CA GLN A 83 -13.34 -17.21 -10.35
C GLN A 83 -12.60 -15.96 -10.82
N ALA A 84 -13.33 -14.89 -11.16
CA ALA A 84 -12.71 -13.63 -11.58
C ALA A 84 -11.80 -13.03 -10.48
N ARG A 85 -12.17 -13.18 -9.20
CA ARG A 85 -11.37 -12.73 -8.05
C ARG A 85 -10.11 -13.58 -7.87
N LYS A 86 -10.22 -14.91 -7.97
CA LYS A 86 -9.10 -15.86 -7.95
C LYS A 86 -8.08 -15.53 -9.03
N GLU A 87 -8.53 -15.38 -10.28
CA GLU A 87 -7.66 -15.00 -11.39
C GLU A 87 -6.98 -13.65 -11.17
N LYS A 88 -7.70 -12.66 -10.63
CA LYS A 88 -7.14 -11.35 -10.34
C LYS A 88 -6.03 -11.42 -9.29
N ILE A 89 -6.21 -12.24 -8.26
CA ILE A 89 -5.19 -12.48 -7.24
C ILE A 89 -3.99 -13.21 -7.87
N ALA A 90 -4.22 -14.27 -8.63
CA ALA A 90 -3.16 -15.02 -9.32
C ALA A 90 -2.33 -14.14 -10.27
N ARG A 91 -2.98 -13.27 -11.06
CA ARG A 91 -2.30 -12.29 -11.92
C ARG A 91 -1.42 -11.35 -11.11
N ARG A 92 -1.92 -10.88 -9.96
CA ARG A 92 -1.16 -9.98 -9.08
C ARG A 92 0.02 -10.68 -8.41
N GLU A 93 -0.15 -11.93 -7.99
CA GLU A 93 0.95 -12.75 -7.45
C GLU A 93 2.03 -12.99 -8.52
N ALA A 94 1.64 -13.29 -9.76
CA ALA A 94 2.58 -13.44 -10.87
C ALA A 94 3.37 -12.15 -11.15
N GLU A 95 2.71 -10.98 -11.18
CA GLU A 95 3.36 -9.68 -11.34
C GLU A 95 4.40 -9.42 -10.23
N LEU A 96 4.08 -9.74 -8.97
CA LEU A 96 5.00 -9.56 -7.84
C LEU A 96 6.21 -10.49 -7.93
N VAL A 97 6.01 -11.73 -8.38
CA VAL A 97 7.11 -12.69 -8.61
C VAL A 97 8.00 -12.23 -9.76
N GLU A 98 7.43 -11.72 -10.84
CA GLU A 98 8.19 -11.17 -11.97
C GLU A 98 9.04 -9.98 -11.55
N LYS A 99 8.47 -9.03 -10.78
CA LYS A 99 9.23 -7.91 -10.20
C LYS A 99 10.37 -8.37 -9.31
N GLN A 100 10.14 -9.40 -8.49
CA GLN A 100 11.17 -9.96 -7.60
C GLN A 100 12.34 -10.52 -8.41
N ARG A 101 12.05 -11.31 -9.45
CA ARG A 101 13.07 -11.87 -10.34
C ARG A 101 13.84 -10.79 -11.09
N ALA A 102 13.15 -9.76 -11.60
CA ALA A 102 13.78 -8.64 -12.28
C ALA A 102 14.78 -7.92 -11.37
N LEU A 103 14.37 -7.66 -10.12
CA LEU A 103 15.20 -7.01 -9.13
C LEU A 103 16.41 -7.87 -8.74
N GLU A 104 16.23 -9.18 -8.55
CA GLU A 104 17.31 -10.15 -8.29
C GLU A 104 18.35 -10.15 -9.42
N MET A 105 17.91 -10.23 -10.68
CA MET A 105 18.81 -10.14 -11.85
C MET A 105 19.57 -8.82 -11.88
N GLU A 106 18.93 -7.71 -11.51
CA GLU A 106 19.58 -6.41 -11.44
C GLU A 106 20.64 -6.33 -10.35
N GLN A 107 20.40 -6.97 -9.19
CA GLN A 107 21.39 -7.05 -8.12
C GLN A 107 22.59 -7.90 -8.53
N GLU A 108 22.35 -9.05 -9.17
CA GLU A 108 23.42 -9.90 -9.67
C GLU A 108 24.26 -9.18 -10.71
N ALA A 109 23.62 -8.46 -11.63
CA ALA A 109 24.30 -7.66 -12.64
C ALA A 109 25.12 -6.52 -12.01
N GLU A 110 24.61 -5.84 -10.98
CA GLU A 110 25.36 -4.80 -10.25
C GLU A 110 26.53 -5.38 -9.46
N ALA A 111 26.35 -6.54 -8.82
CA ALA A 111 27.42 -7.25 -8.13
C ALA A 111 28.52 -7.70 -9.09
N GLN A 112 28.16 -8.17 -10.29
CA GLN A 112 29.13 -8.52 -11.34
C GLN A 112 29.89 -7.29 -11.84
N ARG A 113 29.19 -6.17 -12.11
CA ARG A 113 29.83 -4.89 -12.48
C ARG A 113 30.81 -4.43 -11.40
N LEU A 114 30.43 -4.53 -10.13
CA LEU A 114 31.30 -4.17 -9.01
C LEU A 114 32.56 -5.05 -8.97
N ARG A 115 32.42 -6.37 -9.12
CA ARG A 115 33.57 -7.30 -9.16
C ARG A 115 34.54 -6.94 -10.29
N GLN A 116 34.02 -6.74 -11.51
CA GLN A 116 34.84 -6.35 -12.67
C GLN A 116 35.60 -5.04 -12.42
N GLN A 117 34.94 -4.03 -11.85
CA GLN A 117 35.58 -2.76 -11.53
C GLN A 117 36.66 -2.89 -10.47
N LEU A 118 36.46 -3.72 -9.44
CA LEU A 118 37.46 -3.94 -8.39
C LEU A 118 38.69 -4.68 -8.94
N GLU A 119 38.48 -5.68 -9.80
CA GLU A 119 39.55 -6.39 -10.49
C GLU A 119 40.35 -5.46 -11.41
N GLU A 120 39.68 -4.58 -12.15
CA GLU A 120 40.32 -3.56 -12.99
C GLU A 120 41.12 -2.56 -12.15
N GLU A 121 40.55 -2.04 -11.06
CA GLU A 121 41.22 -1.12 -10.13
C GLU A 121 42.46 -1.78 -9.48
N GLU A 122 42.41 -3.08 -9.18
CA GLU A 122 43.56 -3.83 -8.68
C GLU A 122 44.64 -4.04 -9.75
N ARG A 123 44.26 -4.34 -11.00
CA ARG A 123 45.20 -4.44 -12.13
C ARG A 123 45.90 -3.11 -12.40
N GLU A 124 45.18 -2.01 -12.37
CA GLU A 124 45.76 -0.67 -12.52
C GLU A 124 46.71 -0.34 -11.37
N ARG A 125 46.34 -0.67 -10.12
CA ARG A 125 47.19 -0.45 -8.93
C ARG A 125 48.50 -1.23 -9.05
N THR A 126 48.43 -2.52 -9.33
CA THR A 126 49.60 -3.39 -9.47
C THR A 126 50.50 -2.97 -10.63
N ALA A 127 49.93 -2.59 -11.78
CA ALA A 127 50.69 -2.05 -12.91
C ALA A 127 51.39 -0.72 -12.56
N ALA A 128 50.71 0.17 -11.83
CA ALA A 128 51.28 1.44 -11.39
C ALA A 128 52.42 1.25 -10.38
N GLU A 129 52.29 0.31 -9.44
CA GLU A 129 53.35 -0.06 -8.50
C GLU A 129 54.57 -0.65 -9.21
N LEU A 130 54.36 -1.57 -10.15
CA LEU A 130 55.43 -2.13 -10.97
C LEU A 130 56.17 -1.06 -11.77
N ALA A 131 55.43 -0.15 -12.41
CA ALA A 131 56.02 0.96 -13.15
C ALA A 131 56.81 1.92 -12.23
N ARG A 132 56.35 2.16 -10.99
CA ARG A 132 57.09 2.93 -9.97
C ARG A 132 58.39 2.24 -9.59
N HIS A 133 58.36 0.92 -9.37
CA HIS A 133 59.55 0.12 -9.09
C HIS A 133 60.57 0.18 -10.24
N GLN A 134 60.12 -0.02 -11.48
CA GLN A 134 60.97 0.06 -12.68
C GLN A 134 61.66 1.43 -12.82
N ARG A 135 60.92 2.54 -12.62
CA ARG A 135 61.50 3.89 -12.67
C ARG A 135 62.58 4.11 -11.60
N ARG A 136 62.40 3.54 -10.39
CA ARG A 136 63.39 3.61 -9.30
C ARG A 136 64.66 2.83 -9.67
N GLU A 137 64.53 1.63 -10.21
CA GLU A 137 65.65 0.81 -10.66
C GLU A 137 66.42 1.46 -11.83
N ASP A 138 65.71 1.98 -12.84
CA ASP A 138 66.33 2.69 -13.96
C ASP A 138 67.12 3.92 -13.49
N ARG A 139 66.62 4.65 -12.49
CA ARG A 139 67.36 5.76 -11.87
C ARG A 139 68.58 5.29 -11.10
N ARG A 140 68.48 4.21 -10.31
CA ARG A 140 69.64 3.62 -9.62
C ARG A 140 70.74 3.26 -10.63
N ARG A 141 70.36 2.67 -11.76
CA ARG A 141 71.28 2.37 -12.87
C ARG A 141 71.93 3.64 -13.44
N ARG A 142 71.13 4.66 -13.80
CA ARG A 142 71.64 5.95 -14.33
C ARG A 142 72.55 6.67 -13.33
N ARG A 143 72.21 6.65 -12.03
CA ARG A 143 73.05 7.23 -10.95
C ARG A 143 74.36 6.47 -10.81
N ALA A 144 74.36 5.13 -10.87
CA ALA A 144 75.58 4.32 -10.83
C ALA A 144 76.48 4.59 -12.06
N GLU A 145 75.89 4.77 -13.25
CA GLU A 145 76.60 5.16 -14.48
C GLU A 145 77.21 6.57 -14.38
N LYS A 146 76.47 7.53 -13.81
CA LYS A 146 76.92 8.94 -13.65
C LYS A 146 77.84 9.20 -12.46
N ALA A 147 77.72 8.47 -11.34
CA ALA A 147 78.55 8.65 -10.14
C ALA A 147 80.05 8.37 -10.40
N ALA A 148 80.36 7.72 -11.52
CA ALA A 148 81.71 7.65 -12.07
C ALA A 148 82.28 9.03 -12.52
N ALA A 149 81.50 10.13 -12.46
CA ALA A 149 81.84 11.45 -13.01
C ALA A 149 81.77 12.67 -12.03
N ALA A 150 81.54 12.46 -10.72
CA ALA A 150 81.68 13.41 -9.59
C ALA A 150 81.27 14.90 -9.77
N GLU A 151 80.02 15.27 -9.36
CA GLU A 151 79.56 16.58 -8.77
C GLU A 151 78.02 16.78 -8.90
N GLU A 152 77.14 15.86 -8.45
CA GLU A 152 75.68 15.97 -8.72
C GLU A 152 74.72 15.59 -7.55
N GLU A 153 75.21 15.46 -6.31
CA GLU A 153 74.44 14.83 -5.20
C GLU A 153 73.26 15.68 -4.65
N ALA A 154 73.44 17.00 -4.46
CA ALA A 154 72.38 17.87 -3.95
C ALA A 154 71.24 18.11 -4.97
N ALA A 155 71.57 18.20 -6.26
CA ALA A 155 70.58 18.29 -7.34
C ALA A 155 69.76 17.00 -7.45
N ALA A 156 70.41 15.84 -7.28
CA ALA A 156 69.75 14.54 -7.28
C ALA A 156 68.78 14.36 -6.08
N ALA A 157 69.11 14.89 -4.91
CA ALA A 157 68.23 14.87 -3.74
C ALA A 157 66.99 15.80 -3.92
N ALA A 158 67.16 16.96 -4.55
CA ALA A 158 66.06 17.86 -4.86
C ALA A 158 65.10 17.28 -5.93
N GLU A 159 65.64 16.61 -6.95
CA GLU A 159 64.86 15.90 -7.98
C GLU A 159 64.04 14.74 -7.36
N GLU A 160 64.64 13.99 -6.43
CA GLU A 160 63.98 12.90 -5.71
C GLU A 160 62.82 13.40 -4.82
N ALA A 161 63.03 14.48 -4.07
CA ALA A 161 61.99 15.10 -3.26
C ALA A 161 60.83 15.67 -4.11
N ALA A 162 61.14 16.29 -5.25
CA ALA A 162 60.12 16.80 -6.17
C ALA A 162 59.27 15.68 -6.78
N GLU A 163 59.87 14.53 -7.08
CA GLU A 163 59.16 13.37 -7.60
C GLU A 163 58.32 12.67 -6.53
N GLU A 164 58.80 12.57 -5.29
CA GLU A 164 58.00 12.06 -4.17
C GLU A 164 56.78 12.94 -3.91
N ALA A 165 56.94 14.27 -3.96
CA ALA A 165 55.83 15.21 -3.85
C ALA A 165 54.82 15.06 -5.00
N ALA A 166 55.30 14.88 -6.24
CA ALA A 166 54.43 14.63 -7.40
C ALA A 166 53.69 13.29 -7.27
N ALA A 167 54.35 12.23 -6.80
CA ALA A 167 53.76 10.92 -6.56
C ALA A 167 52.70 10.93 -5.46
N ALA A 168 52.93 11.72 -4.40
CA ALA A 168 51.97 11.93 -3.32
C ALA A 168 50.74 12.74 -3.78
N ALA A 169 50.94 13.77 -4.62
CA ALA A 169 49.85 14.53 -5.22
C ALA A 169 48.97 13.67 -6.14
N GLU A 170 49.61 12.84 -6.97
CA GLU A 170 48.92 11.87 -7.85
C GLU A 170 48.12 10.84 -7.03
N GLU A 171 48.70 10.32 -5.94
CA GLU A 171 48.03 9.39 -5.04
C GLU A 171 46.84 10.02 -4.32
N ALA A 172 46.97 11.25 -3.85
CA ALA A 172 45.86 12.01 -3.25
C ALA A 172 44.72 12.24 -4.24
N GLU A 173 45.02 12.53 -5.51
CA GLU A 173 44.00 12.64 -6.56
C GLU A 173 43.31 11.29 -6.83
N ARG A 174 44.07 10.19 -6.89
CA ARG A 174 43.51 8.84 -7.03
C ARG A 174 42.60 8.49 -5.85
N GLN A 175 42.98 8.80 -4.61
CA GLN A 175 42.16 8.58 -3.42
C GLN A 175 40.85 9.37 -3.48
N ARG A 176 40.88 10.65 -3.90
CA ARG A 176 39.67 11.46 -4.11
C ARG A 176 38.75 10.86 -5.18
N LYS A 177 39.32 10.40 -6.30
CA LYS A 177 38.56 9.72 -7.36
C LYS A 177 37.95 8.41 -6.86
N ALA A 178 38.71 7.60 -6.12
CA ALA A 178 38.25 6.35 -5.53
C ALA A 178 37.12 6.57 -4.50
N GLU A 179 37.24 7.58 -3.64
CA GLU A 179 36.18 7.96 -2.70
C GLU A 179 34.90 8.39 -3.42
N LYS A 180 35.02 9.18 -4.50
CA LYS A 180 33.87 9.57 -5.33
C LYS A 180 33.20 8.35 -5.98
N LYS A 181 33.98 7.39 -6.49
CA LYS A 181 33.45 6.11 -7.02
C LYS A 181 32.76 5.29 -5.93
N ARG A 182 33.37 5.17 -4.75
CA ARG A 182 32.80 4.47 -3.59
C ARG A 182 31.45 5.05 -3.19
N LYS A 183 31.35 6.37 -3.03
CA LYS A 183 30.09 7.07 -2.70
C LYS A 183 29.00 6.83 -3.75
N ARG A 184 29.36 6.73 -5.03
CA ARG A 184 28.40 6.38 -6.10
C ARG A 184 27.91 4.94 -6.00
N ARG A 185 28.81 3.98 -5.72
CA ARG A 185 28.47 2.56 -5.49
C ARG A 185 27.55 2.41 -4.27
N GLU A 186 27.87 3.07 -3.15
CA GLU A 186 27.04 3.10 -1.94
C GLU A 186 25.67 3.74 -2.19
N ALA A 187 25.58 4.78 -3.02
CA ALA A 187 24.31 5.39 -3.40
C ALA A 187 23.45 4.41 -4.21
N ARG A 188 24.03 3.73 -5.21
CA ARG A 188 23.32 2.75 -6.03
C ARG A 188 22.86 1.53 -5.23
N ALA A 189 23.70 1.04 -4.30
CA ALA A 189 23.34 -0.05 -3.40
C ALA A 189 22.15 0.32 -2.50
N ARG A 190 22.09 1.57 -2.01
CA ARG A 190 20.93 2.07 -1.24
C ARG A 190 19.66 2.15 -2.06
N GLU A 191 19.73 2.66 -3.29
CA GLU A 191 18.59 2.72 -4.21
C GLU A 191 18.01 1.32 -4.46
N LEU A 192 18.87 0.35 -4.76
CA LEU A 192 18.47 -1.04 -4.98
C LEU A 192 17.85 -1.68 -3.72
N GLN A 193 18.38 -1.36 -2.54
CA GLN A 193 17.81 -1.80 -1.26
C GLN A 193 16.42 -1.17 -1.02
N GLU A 194 16.25 0.11 -1.32
CA GLU A 194 14.96 0.79 -1.20
C GLU A 194 13.91 0.17 -2.14
N GLU A 195 14.30 -0.23 -3.35
CA GLU A 195 13.45 -0.96 -4.29
C GLU A 195 13.04 -2.34 -3.73
N GLN A 196 13.98 -3.06 -3.09
CA GLN A 196 13.69 -4.34 -2.44
C GLN A 196 12.70 -4.18 -1.29
N ASP A 197 12.93 -3.20 -0.43
CA ASP A 197 12.06 -2.94 0.72
C ASP A 197 10.67 -2.51 0.26
N ALA A 198 10.58 -1.72 -0.82
CA ALA A 198 9.32 -1.33 -1.43
C ALA A 198 8.55 -2.55 -1.98
N LEU A 199 9.22 -3.45 -2.69
CA LEU A 199 8.61 -4.67 -3.22
C LEU A 199 8.19 -5.62 -2.08
N ALA A 200 9.02 -5.76 -1.04
CA ALA A 200 8.69 -6.54 0.15
C ALA A 200 7.45 -5.99 0.86
N ALA A 201 7.34 -4.66 0.99
CA ALA A 201 6.16 -4.00 1.54
C ALA A 201 4.91 -4.20 0.66
N GLU A 202 5.05 -4.16 -0.67
CA GLU A 202 3.96 -4.44 -1.62
C GLU A 202 3.45 -5.89 -1.47
N ARG A 203 4.36 -6.85 -1.37
CA ARG A 203 4.05 -8.27 -1.11
C ARG A 203 3.40 -8.48 0.24
N ALA A 204 3.91 -7.85 1.30
CA ALA A 204 3.34 -7.94 2.64
C ALA A 204 1.90 -7.39 2.70
N ARG A 205 1.61 -6.27 2.00
CA ARG A 205 0.25 -5.72 1.90
C ARG A 205 -0.68 -6.66 1.13
N HIS A 206 -0.19 -7.28 0.06
CA HIS A 206 -0.96 -8.26 -0.71
C HIS A 206 -1.30 -9.48 0.16
N GLU A 207 -0.31 -10.00 0.88
CA GLU A 207 -0.48 -11.14 1.78
C GLU A 207 -1.42 -10.83 2.96
N ALA A 208 -1.27 -9.65 3.59
CA ALA A 208 -2.18 -9.21 4.65
C ALA A 208 -3.64 -9.12 4.17
N LYS A 209 -3.86 -8.64 2.94
CA LYS A 209 -5.20 -8.60 2.33
C LYS A 209 -5.75 -10.01 2.05
N LYS A 210 -4.90 -10.95 1.66
CA LYS A 210 -5.27 -12.36 1.47
C LYS A 210 -5.66 -13.00 2.79
N GLN A 211 -4.86 -12.80 3.83
CA GLN A 211 -5.16 -13.28 5.19
C GLN A 211 -6.42 -12.66 5.78
N GLN A 212 -6.68 -11.38 5.52
CA GLN A 212 -7.92 -10.72 5.94
C GLN A 212 -9.17 -11.36 5.28
N ASN A 213 -9.06 -11.79 4.03
CA ASN A 213 -10.16 -12.46 3.32
C ASN A 213 -10.27 -13.96 3.65
N SER A 214 -9.16 -14.62 4.00
CA SER A 214 -9.08 -16.03 4.40
C SER A 214 -9.45 -16.25 5.88
N ALA A 215 -9.57 -15.17 6.67
CA ALA A 215 -10.08 -15.25 8.03
C ALA A 215 -11.45 -15.93 8.06
N ASN A 216 -11.64 -16.88 8.99
CA ASN A 216 -12.85 -17.68 9.19
C ASN A 216 -14.11 -16.88 8.82
N GLN A 217 -14.73 -17.20 7.68
CA GLN A 217 -15.82 -16.40 7.10
C GLN A 217 -16.98 -16.27 8.07
N GLN A 218 -17.21 -17.30 8.89
CA GLN A 218 -18.16 -17.28 9.98
C GLN A 218 -17.89 -16.10 10.93
N LYS A 219 -16.65 -15.97 11.41
CA LYS A 219 -16.27 -14.85 12.29
C LYS A 219 -16.44 -13.51 11.58
N VAL A 220 -15.98 -13.39 10.34
CA VAL A 220 -16.07 -12.13 9.59
C VAL A 220 -17.54 -11.73 9.36
N TRP A 221 -18.39 -12.70 9.06
CA TRP A 221 -19.84 -12.50 8.92
C TRP A 221 -20.48 -12.09 10.26
N THR A 222 -20.16 -12.78 11.35
CA THR A 222 -20.66 -12.45 12.70
C THR A 222 -20.27 -11.03 13.09
N ASP A 223 -19.00 -10.64 12.92
CA ASP A 223 -18.52 -9.29 13.20
C ASP A 223 -19.24 -8.25 12.32
N TYR A 224 -19.50 -8.58 11.06
CA TYR A 224 -20.24 -7.70 10.14
C TYR A 224 -21.69 -7.48 10.60
N VAL A 225 -22.41 -8.56 10.93
CA VAL A 225 -23.80 -8.51 11.43
C VAL A 225 -23.87 -7.73 12.74
N GLN A 226 -22.94 -7.96 13.67
CA GLN A 226 -22.87 -7.20 14.93
C GLN A 226 -22.70 -5.70 14.72
N ASN A 227 -21.97 -5.29 13.67
CA ASN A 227 -21.78 -3.89 13.31
C ASN A 227 -22.91 -3.31 12.44
N HIS A 228 -23.83 -4.13 11.94
CA HIS A 228 -24.99 -3.72 11.13
C HIS A 228 -26.32 -4.24 11.72
N PRO A 229 -26.61 -3.94 13.00
CA PRO A 229 -27.74 -4.53 13.72
C PRO A 229 -29.12 -4.13 13.15
N LEU A 230 -29.22 -3.01 12.44
CA LEU A 230 -30.47 -2.56 11.81
C LEU A 230 -30.78 -3.30 10.49
N GLU A 231 -29.75 -3.79 9.80
CA GLU A 231 -29.89 -4.48 8.50
C GLU A 231 -30.09 -5.98 8.67
N TYR A 232 -29.44 -6.59 9.68
CA TYR A 232 -29.40 -8.04 9.88
C TYR A 232 -29.96 -8.48 11.23
N GLY A 233 -30.59 -7.57 11.99
CA GLY A 233 -31.12 -7.82 13.34
C GLY A 233 -32.35 -8.73 13.43
N GLN A 234 -32.67 -9.49 12.38
CA GLN A 234 -33.80 -10.40 12.38
C GLN A 234 -33.48 -11.68 11.62
N SER A 235 -33.16 -12.75 12.34
CA SER A 235 -33.81 -14.07 12.19
C SER A 235 -33.12 -15.12 13.06
N GLY A 236 -33.91 -15.83 13.88
CA GLY A 236 -33.50 -17.14 14.45
C GLY A 236 -33.75 -17.36 15.94
N SER A 237 -34.99 -17.66 16.34
CA SER A 237 -35.38 -18.99 16.86
C SER A 237 -36.84 -18.98 17.27
N GLU A 238 -37.54 -20.06 16.94
CA GLU A 238 -38.97 -20.27 17.22
C GLU A 238 -39.27 -20.53 18.72
N ASP A 239 -38.27 -20.40 19.59
CA ASP A 239 -38.41 -20.57 21.04
C ASP A 239 -38.06 -19.29 21.80
N GLY A 240 -39.03 -18.38 21.85
CA GLY A 240 -39.31 -17.56 23.03
C GLY A 240 -38.19 -16.71 23.66
N ALA A 241 -37.59 -15.76 22.95
CA ALA A 241 -37.14 -14.48 23.55
C ALA A 241 -36.82 -13.43 22.49
N ARG A 242 -37.76 -12.49 22.25
CA ARG A 242 -37.47 -11.24 21.52
C ARG A 242 -36.51 -10.38 22.34
N GLN A 243 -35.21 -10.46 22.10
CA GLN A 243 -34.31 -9.40 22.54
C GLN A 243 -34.53 -8.18 21.63
N ARG A 244 -35.26 -7.19 22.16
CA ARG A 244 -35.37 -5.86 21.58
C ARG A 244 -33.97 -5.29 21.38
N LEU A 245 -33.63 -4.91 20.15
CA LEU A 245 -32.53 -4.01 19.87
C LEU A 245 -32.61 -2.80 20.83
N PRO A 246 -31.51 -2.42 21.50
CA PRO A 246 -31.49 -1.22 22.31
C PRO A 246 -31.88 -0.03 21.43
N SER A 247 -32.96 0.66 21.79
CA SER A 247 -33.49 1.82 21.07
C SER A 247 -32.61 3.07 21.17
N PHE A 248 -31.36 2.93 21.64
CA PHE A 248 -30.47 4.05 21.91
C PHE A 248 -29.02 3.69 21.59
N ILE A 249 -28.41 4.42 20.65
CA ILE A 249 -26.98 4.33 20.33
C ILE A 249 -26.24 5.24 21.32
N GLU A 250 -25.46 4.65 22.23
CA GLU A 250 -24.64 5.39 23.18
C GLU A 250 -23.38 5.93 22.49
N GLN A 251 -23.23 7.27 22.43
CA GLN A 251 -22.03 7.92 21.89
C GLN A 251 -20.94 7.96 22.95
N LYS A 252 -19.80 7.29 22.71
CA LYS A 252 -18.61 7.40 23.58
C LYS A 252 -17.65 8.48 23.07
N GLU A 253 -17.28 9.39 23.96
CA GLU A 253 -16.28 10.43 23.72
C GLU A 253 -14.85 9.84 23.73
N LEU A 254 -14.10 10.01 22.63
CA LEU A 254 -12.69 9.62 22.53
C LEU A 254 -11.78 10.84 22.72
N LYS A 255 -10.84 10.77 23.68
CA LYS A 255 -9.82 11.82 23.91
C LYS A 255 -8.60 11.56 23.03
N HIS A 256 -8.26 12.48 22.13
CA HIS A 256 -7.10 12.42 21.24
C HIS A 256 -5.86 13.07 21.88
N THR A 257 -4.71 12.39 21.91
CA THR A 257 -3.54 12.74 22.74
C THR A 257 -2.21 12.98 21.97
N LEU A 258 -2.23 13.52 20.74
CA LEU A 258 -0.96 13.82 20.04
C LEU A 258 -0.90 15.27 19.55
N ASN A 259 -0.09 16.07 20.25
CA ASN A 259 0.19 17.47 20.00
C ASN A 259 1.48 17.64 19.15
N SER A 260 1.36 17.61 17.82
CA SER A 260 2.08 18.46 16.84
C SER A 260 2.19 17.81 15.45
N PRO A 261 1.75 18.47 14.36
CA PRO A 261 1.97 18.00 12.99
C PRO A 261 3.29 18.51 12.35
N PRO A 262 3.83 17.78 11.36
CA PRO A 262 5.19 17.92 10.82
C PRO A 262 5.38 19.13 9.87
N VAL A 263 6.63 19.56 9.75
CA VAL A 263 7.07 20.66 8.86
C VAL A 263 6.88 20.27 7.39
N VAL A 264 6.31 21.20 6.62
CA VAL A 264 5.83 20.99 5.23
C VAL A 264 6.98 21.18 4.23
N SER A 265 7.15 20.25 3.28
CA SER A 265 7.95 20.45 2.06
C SER A 265 7.10 20.29 0.79
N GLU A 266 7.54 20.95 -0.28
CA GLU A 266 6.85 21.12 -1.57
C GLU A 266 6.46 19.80 -2.28
N LYS A 267 7.08 18.67 -1.90
CA LYS A 267 6.73 17.33 -2.38
C LYS A 267 5.41 16.78 -1.81
N LEU A 268 4.79 17.44 -0.82
CA LEU A 268 3.50 17.05 -0.23
C LEU A 268 2.28 17.34 -1.14
N LEU A 269 2.45 18.09 -2.22
CA LEU A 269 1.36 18.42 -3.15
C LEU A 269 1.00 17.25 -4.08
N SER A 270 1.81 16.20 -4.20
CA SER A 270 1.61 15.16 -5.22
C SER A 270 0.97 13.86 -4.73
N ARG A 271 0.72 13.65 -3.43
CA ARG A 271 0.38 12.30 -2.92
C ARG A 271 -0.89 12.12 -2.09
N THR A 272 -1.70 13.14 -1.82
CA THR A 272 -2.81 12.99 -0.84
C THR A 272 -4.17 13.59 -1.20
N TYR A 273 -4.33 14.25 -2.33
CA TYR A 273 -5.52 15.12 -2.53
C TYR A 273 -6.20 14.88 -3.88
N THR A 274 -7.09 13.88 -3.94
CA THR A 274 -7.89 13.60 -5.14
C THR A 274 -9.36 14.03 -4.93
N PRO A 275 -9.81 15.20 -5.46
CA PRO A 275 -11.21 15.63 -5.38
C PRO A 275 -12.18 14.55 -5.88
N ALA A 276 -13.31 14.37 -5.20
CA ALA A 276 -14.29 13.34 -5.53
C ALA A 276 -15.73 13.88 -5.65
N CYS A 277 -16.49 13.32 -6.59
CA CYS A 277 -17.92 13.60 -6.72
C CYS A 277 -18.72 12.83 -5.66
N GLY A 278 -19.55 13.54 -4.89
CA GLY A 278 -20.39 12.93 -3.84
C GLY A 278 -21.56 12.09 -4.36
N ILE A 279 -21.83 12.09 -5.66
CA ILE A 279 -22.92 11.29 -6.26
C ILE A 279 -22.37 10.10 -7.05
N CYS A 280 -21.50 10.34 -8.04
CA CYS A 280 -20.98 9.26 -8.88
C CYS A 280 -19.63 8.68 -8.44
N GLY A 281 -19.05 9.19 -7.35
CA GLY A 281 -17.76 8.72 -6.80
C GLY A 281 -16.54 9.00 -7.67
N SER A 282 -16.69 9.69 -8.81
CA SER A 282 -15.58 9.99 -9.72
C SER A 282 -14.53 10.84 -9.03
N ARG A 283 -13.27 10.40 -9.14
CA ARG A 283 -12.09 11.09 -8.60
C ARG A 283 -11.40 11.88 -9.70
N PHE A 284 -10.87 13.05 -9.37
CA PHE A 284 -10.25 13.96 -10.32
C PHE A 284 -8.81 14.28 -9.90
N ASP A 285 -7.87 14.23 -10.83
CA ASP A 285 -6.47 14.59 -10.58
C ASP A 285 -6.29 16.09 -10.30
N ARG A 286 -7.24 16.92 -10.77
CA ARG A 286 -7.35 18.36 -10.48
C ARG A 286 -8.84 18.74 -10.33
N PRO A 287 -9.19 19.71 -9.46
CA PRO A 287 -10.57 20.14 -9.30
C PRO A 287 -11.12 20.75 -10.61
N PRO A 288 -12.37 20.43 -11.01
CA PRO A 288 -13.00 21.02 -12.20
C PRO A 288 -13.14 22.55 -12.07
N ARG A 289 -13.00 23.29 -13.18
CA ARG A 289 -13.01 24.77 -13.20
C ARG A 289 -14.24 25.40 -12.52
N GLU A 290 -15.41 24.81 -12.68
CA GLU A 290 -16.68 25.29 -12.09
C GLU A 290 -17.08 24.51 -10.83
N TRP A 291 -16.21 23.61 -10.36
CA TRP A 291 -16.49 22.65 -9.28
C TRP A 291 -17.72 21.77 -9.53
N ASN A 292 -18.17 21.69 -10.77
CA ASN A 292 -19.21 20.79 -11.23
C ASN A 292 -18.58 19.46 -11.64
N CYS A 293 -19.18 18.35 -11.26
CA CYS A 293 -18.77 17.03 -11.73
C CYS A 293 -19.05 16.92 -13.23
N PRO A 294 -18.01 16.86 -14.09
CA PRO A 294 -18.23 16.76 -15.54
C PRO A 294 -18.84 15.40 -15.93
N VAL A 295 -18.66 14.38 -15.10
CA VAL A 295 -19.19 13.02 -15.33
C VAL A 295 -20.70 12.99 -15.10
N CYS A 296 -21.19 13.56 -14.00
CA CYS A 296 -22.61 13.68 -13.74
C CYS A 296 -23.27 14.60 -14.78
N ASN A 297 -22.70 15.78 -15.02
CA ASN A 297 -23.25 16.71 -16.00
C ASN A 297 -23.42 16.06 -17.39
N ARG A 298 -22.42 15.28 -17.84
CA ARG A 298 -22.50 14.55 -19.11
C ARG A 298 -23.53 13.42 -19.12
N ARG A 299 -23.67 12.67 -18.02
CA ARG A 299 -24.50 11.46 -17.97
C ARG A 299 -25.99 11.73 -17.79
N ASN A 300 -26.35 12.75 -17.02
CA ASN A 300 -27.74 12.99 -16.64
C ASN A 300 -28.10 14.48 -16.56
N GLY A 301 -27.25 15.37 -17.09
CA GLY A 301 -27.49 16.82 -17.06
C GLY A 301 -27.45 17.42 -15.65
N SER A 302 -26.96 16.69 -14.64
CA SER A 302 -26.99 17.16 -13.25
C SER A 302 -25.77 18.01 -12.88
N THR A 303 -26.04 19.15 -12.25
CA THR A 303 -25.01 20.08 -11.75
C THR A 303 -24.57 19.68 -10.33
N VAL A 304 -23.77 18.63 -10.24
CA VAL A 304 -23.29 18.10 -8.94
C VAL A 304 -22.01 18.79 -8.51
N LYS A 305 -21.99 19.40 -7.32
CA LYS A 305 -20.77 20.05 -6.80
C LYS A 305 -19.78 19.03 -6.23
N VAL A 306 -18.51 19.17 -6.60
CA VAL A 306 -17.39 18.37 -6.09
C VAL A 306 -17.02 18.85 -4.69
N TRP A 307 -16.92 17.93 -3.74
CA TRP A 307 -16.64 18.26 -2.34
C TRP A 307 -15.20 18.74 -2.17
N GLN A 308 -15.01 19.91 -1.56
CA GLN A 308 -13.69 20.48 -1.33
C GLN A 308 -13.03 19.82 -0.11
N PRO A 309 -11.76 19.43 -0.17
CA PRO A 309 -11.04 18.97 1.02
C PRO A 309 -10.70 20.13 1.97
N ASP A 310 -10.69 19.87 3.28
CA ASP A 310 -10.34 20.84 4.34
C ASP A 310 -8.95 21.50 4.19
N ASN A 311 -8.07 20.92 3.37
CA ASN A 311 -6.71 21.39 3.13
C ASN A 311 -6.57 22.39 1.97
N ASP A 312 -7.66 22.72 1.27
CA ASP A 312 -7.55 23.47 0.01
C ASP A 312 -7.48 25.00 0.20
N LYS A 313 -7.97 25.60 1.29
CA LYS A 313 -7.77 27.03 1.58
C LYS A 313 -7.72 27.34 3.08
N GLY A 314 -6.81 28.25 3.45
CA GLY A 314 -6.82 28.89 4.76
C GLY A 314 -7.86 29.99 4.89
N ASN A 315 -8.78 30.15 3.93
CA ASN A 315 -9.72 31.27 3.85
C ASN A 315 -11.14 30.81 3.48
N CYS A 316 -12.13 31.54 3.96
CA CYS A 316 -13.53 31.32 3.68
C CYS A 316 -13.84 31.58 2.21
N MET A 317 -14.51 30.67 1.53
CA MET A 317 -14.89 30.89 0.14
C MET A 317 -15.98 31.94 -0.04
N MET A 318 -16.67 32.32 1.04
CA MET A 318 -17.68 33.37 1.09
C MET A 318 -17.04 34.73 1.38
N CYS A 319 -16.61 34.98 2.62
CA CYS A 319 -16.06 36.27 3.05
C CYS A 319 -14.57 36.48 2.76
N LYS A 320 -13.85 35.45 2.28
CA LYS A 320 -12.40 35.45 2.04
C LYS A 320 -11.52 35.64 3.28
N GLU A 321 -12.10 35.76 4.47
CA GLU A 321 -11.36 35.84 5.72
C GLU A 321 -10.63 34.54 6.04
N PRO A 322 -9.47 34.59 6.73
CA PRO A 322 -8.76 33.40 7.17
C PRO A 322 -9.62 32.51 8.07
N ILE A 323 -9.58 31.19 7.84
CA ILE A 323 -10.21 30.18 8.67
C ILE A 323 -9.13 29.31 9.31
N GLY A 324 -9.08 29.34 10.64
CA GLY A 324 -8.27 28.42 11.42
C GLY A 324 -8.66 26.97 11.19
N ARG A 325 -7.73 26.04 11.37
CA ARG A 325 -7.94 24.60 11.12
C ARG A 325 -9.20 24.02 11.77
N TRP A 326 -9.56 24.53 12.95
CA TRP A 326 -10.69 24.08 13.76
C TRP A 326 -12.01 24.81 13.46
N SER A 327 -11.95 25.90 12.69
CA SER A 327 -13.11 26.75 12.34
C SER A 327 -13.59 26.49 10.90
N ARG A 328 -13.10 25.41 10.28
CA ARG A 328 -13.43 25.00 8.93
C ARG A 328 -14.76 24.25 8.90
N HIS A 329 -15.64 24.73 8.04
CA HIS A 329 -16.92 24.09 7.82
C HIS A 329 -17.16 23.93 6.33
N HIS A 330 -17.87 22.87 5.98
CA HIS A 330 -18.34 22.67 4.62
C HIS A 330 -19.83 22.92 4.53
N CYS A 331 -20.26 23.63 3.48
CA CYS A 331 -21.66 23.72 3.13
C CYS A 331 -22.13 22.37 2.57
N ARG A 332 -23.11 21.72 3.20
CA ARG A 332 -23.63 20.41 2.75
C ARG A 332 -24.38 20.48 1.41
N ASN A 333 -24.78 21.67 0.98
CA ASN A 333 -25.45 21.89 -0.31
C ASN A 333 -24.46 22.10 -1.47
N CYS A 334 -23.37 22.84 -1.26
CA CYS A 334 -22.47 23.25 -2.35
C CYS A 334 -21.00 22.84 -2.20
N GLY A 335 -20.63 22.21 -1.08
CA GLY A 335 -19.28 21.67 -0.84
C GLY A 335 -18.19 22.71 -0.58
N ARG A 336 -18.51 24.02 -0.51
CA ARG A 336 -17.54 25.09 -0.27
C ARG A 336 -17.01 25.07 1.17
N LEU A 337 -15.71 25.35 1.33
CA LEU A 337 -15.09 25.63 2.62
C LEU A 337 -15.46 27.04 3.11
N VAL A 338 -16.09 27.13 4.27
CA VAL A 338 -16.70 28.34 4.84
C VAL A 338 -16.43 28.45 6.35
N CYS A 339 -16.37 29.68 6.87
CA CYS A 339 -16.20 29.94 8.30
C CYS A 339 -17.53 29.75 9.04
N ALA A 340 -17.48 29.76 10.37
CA ALA A 340 -18.68 29.68 11.22
C ALA A 340 -19.69 30.78 10.88
N ASN A 341 -19.22 32.02 10.70
CA ASN A 341 -20.08 33.17 10.41
C ASN A 341 -20.78 33.06 9.06
N CYS A 342 -20.11 32.52 8.04
CA CYS A 342 -20.70 32.35 6.71
C CYS A 342 -21.57 31.08 6.59
N SER A 343 -21.70 30.29 7.64
CA SER A 343 -22.43 29.02 7.65
C SER A 343 -23.18 28.75 8.95
N ASP A 344 -23.69 29.80 9.58
CA ASP A 344 -24.43 29.73 10.85
C ASP A 344 -25.82 29.11 10.71
N LYS A 345 -26.34 28.99 9.48
CA LYS A 345 -27.67 28.43 9.19
C LYS A 345 -27.65 26.94 8.88
N ARG A 346 -28.81 26.30 9.06
CA ARG A 346 -29.08 24.90 8.73
C ARG A 346 -30.32 24.80 7.85
N ALA A 347 -30.34 23.86 6.92
CA ALA A 347 -31.47 23.59 6.04
C ALA A 347 -31.63 22.09 5.79
N ILE A 348 -32.87 21.63 5.58
CA ILE A 348 -33.16 20.28 5.09
C ILE A 348 -32.84 20.25 3.59
N ILE A 349 -32.19 19.19 3.13
CA ILE A 349 -31.78 19.03 1.72
C ILE A 349 -32.21 17.65 1.23
N GLU A 350 -33.52 17.51 0.99
CA GLU A 350 -34.16 16.25 0.58
C GLU A 350 -33.53 15.68 -0.70
N VAL A 351 -33.23 16.54 -1.68
CA VAL A 351 -32.59 16.13 -2.96
C VAL A 351 -31.19 15.53 -2.81
N LEU A 352 -30.52 15.73 -1.66
CA LEU A 352 -29.24 15.07 -1.34
C LEU A 352 -29.39 14.04 -0.20
N GLY A 353 -30.61 13.66 0.16
CA GLY A 353 -30.87 12.66 1.20
C GLY A 353 -30.72 13.16 2.64
N TYR A 354 -30.67 14.49 2.86
CA TYR A 354 -30.64 15.05 4.21
C TYR A 354 -32.06 15.34 4.70
N GLU A 355 -32.63 14.39 5.44
CA GLU A 355 -33.96 14.49 6.08
C GLU A 355 -33.95 15.35 7.36
N THR A 356 -32.77 15.73 7.84
CA THR A 356 -32.59 16.61 9.01
C THR A 356 -31.82 17.89 8.65
N PRO A 357 -32.00 19.00 9.38
CA PRO A 357 -31.32 20.26 9.07
C PRO A 357 -29.80 20.19 9.18
N VAL A 358 -29.12 20.32 8.04
CA VAL A 358 -27.65 20.31 7.91
C VAL A 358 -27.08 21.68 7.61
N ARG A 359 -25.81 21.90 8.00
CA ARG A 359 -25.14 23.19 7.86
C ARG A 359 -25.02 23.61 6.40
N VAL A 360 -25.47 24.82 6.09
CA VAL A 360 -25.37 25.42 4.76
C VAL A 360 -24.72 26.80 4.84
N CYS A 361 -24.04 27.23 3.78
CA CYS A 361 -23.56 28.60 3.71
C CYS A 361 -24.72 29.56 3.46
N TYR A 362 -24.52 30.84 3.78
CA TYR A 362 -25.52 31.89 3.65
C TYR A 362 -26.20 31.92 2.26
N ASP A 363 -25.43 31.84 1.17
CA ASP A 363 -25.97 31.76 -0.20
C ASP A 363 -26.95 30.60 -0.38
N CYS A 364 -26.57 29.40 0.07
CA CYS A 364 -27.38 28.20 -0.07
C CYS A 364 -28.62 28.21 0.83
N PHE A 365 -28.54 28.91 1.97
CA PHE A 365 -29.71 29.13 2.82
C PHE A 365 -30.71 30.07 2.16
N ARG A 366 -30.25 31.21 1.62
CA ARG A 366 -31.09 32.19 0.92
C ARG A 366 -31.77 31.63 -0.33
N LEU A 367 -31.07 30.82 -1.13
CA LEU A 367 -31.62 30.24 -2.35
C LEU A 367 -32.70 29.18 -2.10
N ARG A 368 -32.94 28.80 -0.83
CA ARG A 368 -33.98 27.87 -0.39
C ARG A 368 -35.14 28.55 0.34
N SER A 369 -35.08 29.87 0.53
CA SER A 369 -36.10 30.68 1.23
C SER A 369 -37.16 31.21 0.28
#